data_AF-A0A561WCT4-F1
#
_entry.id   AF-A0A561WCT4-F1
#
_cell.length_a   1.000
_cell.length_b   1.000
_cell.length_c   1.000
_cell.angle_alpha   90.00
_cell.angle_beta   90.00
_cell.angle_gamma   90.00
#
_symmetry.space_group_name_H-M   'P 1'
#
loop_
_entity.id
_entity.type
_entity.pdbx_description
1 polymer ?
#
loop_
_entity_poly.entity_id
_entity_poly.type
_entity_poly.pdbx_seq_one_letter_code
_entity_poly.pdbx_strand_id
1 'polypeptide(L)'
;MHGHDHRYGPTESGTVLLDLGADTGALIVHTGRRLHGREIEISRADQPDGPRTHSAVRERVVRDGVFHSAVYPDLPAGLYTVWWDERTPAGAISVTGGAVAEFVWPSSAPPGVS
;
A
#
# COMPACT_ATOMS: atom_id res chain seq x y z
N MET A 1 -4.19 -35.76 0.31
CA MET A 1 -3.57 -34.90 -0.69
C MET A 1 -4.56 -33.80 -1.02
N HIS A 2 -4.39 -32.59 -0.46
CA HIS A 2 -5.27 -31.45 -0.73
C HIS A 2 -4.57 -30.56 -1.75
N GLY A 3 -5.03 -30.60 -3.00
CA GLY A 3 -4.63 -29.65 -4.04
C GLY A 3 -5.56 -28.44 -3.99
N HIS A 4 -5.08 -27.32 -3.47
CA HIS A 4 -5.74 -26.02 -3.63
C HIS A 4 -5.24 -25.40 -4.94
N ASP A 5 -5.94 -25.71 -6.04
CA ASP A 5 -5.77 -25.07 -7.34
C ASP A 5 -6.55 -23.74 -7.32
N HIS A 6 -5.96 -22.67 -6.77
CA HIS A 6 -6.52 -21.32 -6.88
C HIS A 6 -6.13 -20.74 -8.24
N ARG A 7 -6.92 -21.08 -9.27
CA ARG A 7 -6.92 -20.38 -10.55
C ARG A 7 -7.46 -18.98 -10.30
N TYR A 8 -6.56 -18.00 -10.18
CA TYR A 8 -6.93 -16.59 -10.20
C TYR A 8 -7.45 -16.25 -11.61
N GLY A 9 -8.76 -16.33 -11.78
CA GLY A 9 -9.47 -15.66 -12.88
C GLY A 9 -9.29 -14.14 -12.80
N PRO A 10 -9.60 -13.41 -13.89
CA PRO A 10 -9.40 -11.97 -13.94
C PRO A 10 -10.13 -11.31 -12.76
N THR A 11 -9.42 -10.46 -12.02
CA THR A 11 -9.98 -9.78 -10.85
C THR A 11 -11.01 -8.78 -11.38
N GLU A 12 -12.29 -9.09 -11.21
CA GLU A 12 -13.36 -8.11 -11.40
C GLU A 12 -13.02 -6.86 -10.58
N SER A 13 -13.35 -5.68 -11.11
CA SER A 13 -13.12 -4.38 -10.45
C SER A 13 -13.74 -4.37 -9.06
N GLY A 14 -12.99 -4.83 -8.06
CA GLY A 14 -13.43 -4.91 -6.68
C GLY A 14 -13.52 -3.52 -6.09
N THR A 15 -14.70 -3.13 -5.63
CA THR A 15 -14.89 -1.91 -4.84
C THR A 15 -14.10 -2.04 -3.55
N VAL A 16 -13.19 -1.11 -3.28
CA VAL A 16 -12.54 -0.99 -1.97
C VAL A 16 -13.39 -0.03 -1.15
N LEU A 17 -13.92 -0.51 -0.03
CA LEU A 17 -14.53 0.35 0.98
C LEU A 17 -13.41 0.88 1.88
N LEU A 18 -13.36 2.20 2.04
CA LEU A 18 -12.47 2.88 2.97
C LEU A 18 -13.23 3.04 4.29
N ASP A 19 -12.63 2.61 5.40
CA ASP A 19 -13.17 2.88 6.72
C ASP A 19 -12.48 4.14 7.27
N LEU A 20 -13.22 5.25 7.33
CA LEU A 20 -12.69 6.55 7.73
C LEU A 20 -13.43 6.99 9.00
N GLY A 21 -12.76 6.81 10.14
CA GLY A 21 -13.21 7.22 11.47
C GLY A 21 -12.37 8.38 12.01
N ALA A 22 -12.73 8.92 13.19
CA ALA A 22 -12.02 10.05 13.79
C ALA A 22 -10.50 9.80 13.97
N ASP A 23 -10.12 8.55 14.27
CA ASP A 23 -8.73 8.12 14.47
C ASP A 23 -8.24 7.15 13.37
N THR A 24 -9.07 6.86 12.38
CA THR A 24 -8.76 5.90 11.30
C THR A 24 -8.73 6.62 9.96
N GLY A 25 -7.61 6.52 9.26
CA GLY A 25 -7.45 6.97 7.89
C GLY A 25 -7.16 5.82 6.94
N ALA A 26 -6.86 6.16 5.70
CA ALA A 26 -6.42 5.21 4.69
C ALA A 26 -5.16 5.69 3.98
N LEU A 27 -4.45 4.77 3.34
CA LEU A 27 -3.29 5.08 2.50
C LEU A 27 -3.48 4.45 1.11
N ILE A 28 -3.25 5.26 0.08
CA ILE A 28 -3.06 4.79 -1.29
C ILE A 28 -1.61 5.00 -1.67
N VAL A 29 -0.94 3.93 -2.10
CA VAL A 29 0.40 3.97 -2.66
C VAL A 29 0.28 3.84 -4.18
N HIS A 30 0.51 4.93 -4.89
CA HIS A 30 0.51 4.99 -6.36
C HIS A 30 1.81 4.44 -6.93
N THR A 31 1.71 3.60 -7.94
CA THR A 31 2.84 2.87 -8.52
C THR A 31 2.75 2.81 -10.05
N GLY A 32 3.84 2.39 -10.70
CA GLY A 32 3.82 2.05 -12.12
C GLY A 32 3.45 0.58 -12.37
N ARG A 33 2.99 0.27 -13.60
CA ARG A 33 2.63 -1.09 -14.06
C ARG A 33 3.66 -2.19 -13.78
N ARG A 34 4.95 -1.82 -13.68
CA ARG A 34 6.05 -2.77 -13.40
C ARG A 34 5.95 -3.39 -12.00
N LEU A 35 5.20 -2.78 -11.10
CA LEU A 35 4.98 -3.27 -9.75
C LEU A 35 3.66 -4.02 -9.60
N HIS A 36 2.91 -4.26 -10.68
CA HIS A 36 1.68 -5.06 -10.62
C HIS A 36 1.90 -6.41 -9.93
N GLY A 37 1.05 -6.74 -8.96
CA GLY A 37 1.12 -7.97 -8.18
C GLY A 37 2.18 -7.95 -7.07
N ARG A 38 3.08 -6.96 -7.02
CA ARG A 38 4.06 -6.83 -5.96
C ARG A 38 3.39 -6.38 -4.67
N GLU A 39 3.79 -6.96 -3.55
CA GLU A 39 3.43 -6.47 -2.23
C GLU A 39 4.27 -5.28 -1.83
N ILE A 40 3.62 -4.24 -1.31
CA ILE A 40 4.26 -3.12 -0.64
C ILE A 40 4.01 -3.29 0.85
N GLU A 41 5.05 -3.07 1.65
CA GLU A 41 4.96 -3.12 3.10
C GLU A 41 4.96 -1.72 3.69
N ILE A 42 4.21 -1.55 4.77
CA ILE A 42 4.24 -0.37 5.63
C ILE A 42 4.40 -0.81 7.09
N SER A 43 5.02 0.04 7.91
CA SER A 43 5.00 -0.08 9.37
C SER A 43 4.81 1.29 10.01
N ARG A 44 4.34 1.32 11.26
CA ARG A 44 4.30 2.56 12.01
C ARG A 44 5.72 3.00 12.37
N ALA A 45 6.03 4.28 12.15
CA ALA A 45 7.34 4.84 12.46
C ALA A 45 7.60 4.93 13.98
N ASP A 46 6.55 4.96 14.79
CA ASP A 46 6.62 4.93 16.26
C ASP A 46 6.86 3.51 16.82
N GLN A 47 6.86 2.48 15.96
CA GLN A 47 7.04 1.06 16.31
C GLN A 47 7.99 0.38 15.30
N PRO A 48 9.30 0.69 15.32
CA PRO A 48 10.25 0.21 14.32
C PRO A 48 10.39 -1.33 14.28
N ASP A 49 10.24 -2.00 15.42
CA ASP A 49 10.23 -3.47 15.53
C ASP A 49 8.81 -4.07 15.49
N GLY A 50 7.80 -3.23 15.21
CA GLY A 50 6.41 -3.63 15.10
C GLY A 50 6.10 -4.42 13.83
N PRO A 51 4.91 -5.04 13.75
CA PRO A 51 4.51 -5.79 12.57
C PRO A 51 4.42 -4.88 11.34
N ARG A 52 4.79 -5.43 10.17
CA ARG A 52 4.53 -4.81 8.86
C ARG A 52 3.19 -5.26 8.32
N THR A 53 2.45 -4.32 7.73
CA THR A 53 1.24 -4.60 6.97
C THR A 53 1.60 -4.56 5.49
N HIS A 54 1.14 -5.54 4.71
CA HIS A 54 1.36 -5.58 3.27
C HIS A 54 0.05 -5.45 2.48
N SER A 55 0.16 -4.90 1.27
CA SER A 55 -0.92 -4.86 0.30
C SER A 55 -0.34 -5.02 -1.10
N ALA A 56 -0.98 -5.88 -1.90
CA ALA A 56 -0.57 -6.12 -3.28
C ALA A 56 -0.98 -4.94 -4.17
N VAL A 57 -0.06 -4.51 -5.03
CA VAL A 57 -0.33 -3.54 -6.10
C VAL A 57 -1.28 -4.16 -7.10
N ARG A 58 -2.40 -3.50 -7.34
CA ARG A 58 -3.43 -3.95 -8.26
C ARG A 58 -3.71 -2.91 -9.31
N GLU A 59 -4.16 -3.40 -10.46
CA GLU A 59 -4.74 -2.56 -11.49
C GLU A 59 -6.05 -1.92 -10.98
N ARG A 60 -6.27 -0.67 -11.35
CA ARG A 60 -7.46 0.12 -11.06
C ARG A 60 -7.85 0.87 -12.32
N VAL A 61 -9.05 0.57 -12.82
CA VAL A 61 -9.61 1.21 -14.01
C VAL A 61 -10.41 2.44 -13.57
N VAL A 62 -10.04 3.62 -14.08
CA VAL A 62 -10.79 4.87 -13.94
C VAL A 62 -11.15 5.44 -15.30
N ARG A 63 -12.02 6.47 -15.30
CA ARG A 63 -12.53 7.09 -16.53
C ARG A 63 -11.41 7.54 -17.48
N ASP A 64 -10.29 8.00 -16.94
CA ASP A 64 -9.18 8.56 -17.72
C ASP A 64 -8.00 7.59 -17.92
N GLY A 65 -8.15 6.30 -17.55
CA GLY A 65 -7.14 5.28 -17.80
C GLY A 65 -6.96 4.26 -16.69
N VAL A 66 -5.80 3.63 -16.67
CA VAL A 66 -5.44 2.59 -15.73
C VAL A 66 -4.31 3.06 -14.82
N PHE A 67 -4.50 2.97 -13.51
CA PHE A 67 -3.43 3.15 -12.54
C PHE A 67 -3.18 1.88 -11.74
N HIS A 68 -1.99 1.80 -11.15
CA HIS A 68 -1.55 0.68 -10.33
C HIS A 68 -1.32 1.18 -8.92
N SER A 69 -1.98 0.58 -7.93
CA SER A 69 -1.87 1.04 -6.55
C SER A 69 -1.98 -0.10 -5.55
N ALA A 70 -1.26 0.01 -4.43
CA ALA A 70 -1.56 -0.72 -3.21
C ALA A 70 -2.45 0.17 -2.32
N VAL A 71 -3.45 -0.43 -1.67
CA VAL A 71 -4.43 0.30 -0.84
C VAL A 71 -4.47 -0.32 0.56
N TYR A 72 -4.44 0.54 1.57
CA TYR A 72 -4.57 0.21 2.99
C TYR A 72 -5.79 0.98 3.52
N PRO A 73 -6.96 0.32 3.65
CA PRO A 73 -8.23 1.01 3.82
C PRO A 73 -8.57 1.40 5.27
N ASP A 74 -7.84 0.85 6.23
CA ASP A 74 -8.07 1.01 7.67
C ASP A 74 -6.71 1.06 8.38
N LEU A 75 -6.23 2.27 8.62
CA LEU A 75 -4.98 2.54 9.32
C LEU A 75 -5.23 3.50 10.49
N PRO A 76 -4.79 3.16 11.71
CA PRO A 76 -4.80 4.13 12.80
C PRO A 76 -3.93 5.33 12.44
N ALA A 77 -4.38 6.53 12.78
CA ALA A 77 -3.65 7.77 12.51
C ALA A 77 -2.21 7.71 13.05
N GLY A 78 -1.27 8.31 12.32
CA GLY A 78 0.14 8.28 12.66
C GLY A 78 1.08 8.37 11.47
N LEU A 79 2.38 8.37 11.75
CA LEU A 79 3.44 8.35 10.74
C LEU A 79 3.76 6.91 10.37
N TYR A 80 3.78 6.62 9.07
CA TYR A 80 4.12 5.31 8.53
C TYR A 80 5.39 5.39 7.69
N THR A 81 6.22 4.36 7.79
CA THR A 81 7.29 4.08 6.85
C THR A 81 6.73 3.23 5.72
N VAL A 82 6.94 3.64 4.48
CA VAL A 82 6.70 2.82 3.29
C VAL A 82 8.02 2.16 2.92
N TRP A 83 8.04 0.85 2.79
CA TRP A 83 9.27 0.08 2.61
C TRP A 83 9.54 -0.21 1.14
N TRP A 84 10.74 0.13 0.67
CA TRP A 84 11.24 -0.23 -0.65
C TRP A 84 11.52 -1.74 -0.71
N ASP A 85 12.16 -2.26 0.32
CA ASP A 85 12.45 -3.69 0.56
C ASP A 85 12.49 -3.95 2.07
N GLU A 86 12.98 -5.14 2.48
CA GLU A 86 13.07 -5.54 3.89
C GLU A 86 13.80 -4.51 4.78
N ARG A 87 14.74 -3.74 4.25
CA ARG A 87 15.64 -2.88 5.05
C ARG A 87 15.65 -1.42 4.60
N THR A 88 15.19 -1.12 3.39
CA THR A 88 15.31 0.20 2.79
C THR A 88 13.96 0.92 2.85
N PRO A 89 13.83 2.05 3.55
CA PRO A 89 12.64 2.90 3.44
C PRO A 89 12.53 3.49 2.03
N ALA A 90 11.36 3.39 1.41
CA ALA A 90 10.99 4.16 0.23
C ALA A 90 10.65 5.62 0.59
N GLY A 91 10.15 5.84 1.81
CA GLY A 91 9.80 7.15 2.35
C GLY A 91 8.92 7.03 3.59
N ALA A 92 8.40 8.16 4.05
CA ALA A 92 7.45 8.22 5.16
C ALA A 92 6.22 9.05 4.77
N ILE A 93 5.07 8.73 5.36
CA ILE A 93 3.79 9.40 5.10
C ILE A 93 2.95 9.48 6.36
N SER A 94 2.32 10.62 6.60
CA SER A 94 1.38 10.81 7.71
C SER A 94 -0.02 10.38 7.27
N VAL A 95 -0.63 9.47 8.03
CA VAL A 95 -2.05 9.11 7.91
C VAL A 95 -2.83 9.88 8.98
N THR A 96 -3.87 10.59 8.55
CA THR A 96 -4.77 11.34 9.43
C THR A 96 -6.14 10.67 9.45
N GLY A 97 -6.78 10.62 10.62
CA GLY A 97 -8.13 10.11 10.75
C GLY A 97 -9.12 10.86 9.87
N GLY A 98 -10.09 10.14 9.29
CA GLY A 98 -11.10 10.70 8.40
C GLY A 98 -10.59 11.06 7.01
N ALA A 99 -9.33 10.79 6.69
CA ALA A 99 -8.69 11.21 5.45
C ALA A 99 -7.94 10.07 4.74
N VAL A 100 -7.74 10.26 3.44
CA VAL A 100 -6.88 9.41 2.61
C VAL A 100 -5.53 10.10 2.43
N ALA A 101 -4.46 9.43 2.85
CA ALA A 101 -3.10 9.80 2.51
C ALA A 101 -2.70 9.18 1.17
N GLU A 102 -1.93 9.91 0.38
CA GLU A 102 -1.44 9.45 -0.92
C GLU A 102 0.08 9.50 -0.95
N PHE A 103 0.71 8.39 -1.34
CA PHE A 103 2.15 8.26 -1.48
C PHE A 103 2.49 7.80 -2.91
N VAL A 104 3.44 8.49 -3.55
CA VAL A 104 3.91 8.11 -4.89
C VAL A 104 5.18 7.28 -4.75
N TRP A 105 5.15 6.06 -5.28
CA TRP A 105 6.31 5.18 -5.26
C TRP A 105 7.50 5.80 -6.01
N PRO A 106 8.69 5.86 -5.41
CA PRO A 106 9.88 6.43 -6.05
C PRO A 106 10.29 5.69 -7.33
N SER A 107 10.82 6.41 -8.32
CA SER A 107 11.32 5.79 -9.56
C SER A 107 12.58 4.94 -9.38
N SER A 108 13.31 5.16 -8.27
CA SER A 108 14.53 4.45 -7.88
C SER A 108 14.58 4.32 -6.37
N ALA A 109 15.30 3.32 -5.87
CA ALA A 109 15.54 3.18 -4.44
C ALA A 109 16.14 4.48 -3.89
N PRO A 110 15.63 5.02 -2.77
CA PRO A 110 16.31 6.11 -2.08
C PRO A 110 17.73 5.65 -1.71
N PRO A 111 18.72 6.55 -1.74
CA PRO A 111 20.05 6.21 -1.24
C PRO A 111 19.89 5.72 0.19
N GLY A 112 20.36 4.49 0.46
CA GLY A 112 20.26 3.90 1.78
C GLY A 112 20.90 4.85 2.79
N VAL A 113 20.11 5.36 3.74
CA VAL A 113 20.64 5.97 4.94
C VAL A 113 21.24 4.83 5.74
N SER A 114 22.55 4.67 5.58
CA SER A 114 23.36 3.67 6.27
C SER A 114 23.69 4.10 7.68
#